data_AF-A0A7V1GH81-F1
#
_entry.id   AF-A0A7V1GH81-F1
#
_cell.length_a   1.000
_cell.length_b   1.000
_cell.length_c   1.000
_cell.angle_alpha   90.00
_cell.angle_beta   90.00
_cell.angle_gamma   90.00
#
_symmetry.space_group_name_H-M   'P 1'
#
loop_
_entity.id
_entity.type
_entity.pdbx_description
1 polymer ?
#
loop_
_entity_poly.entity_id
_entity_poly.type
_entity_poly.pdbx_seq_one_letter_code
_entity_poly.pdbx_strand_id
1 'polypeptide(L)'
;MKKSFLTLITFLAIILILLSGTAYSEEPRRDVIIGFHQMPIPSEKASIHSEGGVVKHEYRLIHAVSASLSEQAIDNMRKNPRVAYIEDDAILTIATDEYVNSPGVSHIGCEMAHNNGIDGTGVKVAVIDTGIDYTHEDLDANYKGGYDFVFNDSDPFDGDNGHGTHVAGIIAAERNGIGVVGVAPNASLYAVRVLDSTGFGTASWVIAGIEWAVDNDMDVVVMSFGT
;
A
#
# COMPACT_ATOMS: atom_id res chain seq x y z
N MET A 1 -38.65 38.74 38.66
CA MET A 1 -38.54 38.20 37.30
C MET A 1 -37.11 37.83 36.87
N LYS A 2 -36.03 38.49 37.35
CA LYS A 2 -34.65 38.17 36.93
C LYS A 2 -34.04 36.89 37.55
N LYS A 3 -34.50 36.44 38.72
CA LYS A 3 -33.92 35.27 39.42
C LYS A 3 -34.40 33.91 38.88
N SER A 4 -35.66 33.80 38.41
CA SER A 4 -36.18 32.53 37.85
C SER A 4 -35.67 32.24 36.43
N PHE A 5 -35.34 33.28 35.66
CA PHE A 5 -34.79 33.15 34.32
C PHE A 5 -33.35 32.59 34.35
N LEU A 6 -32.56 32.98 35.36
CA LEU A 6 -31.20 32.50 35.52
C LEU A 6 -31.15 31.03 35.93
N THR A 7 -32.08 30.57 36.78
CA THR A 7 -32.17 29.14 37.20
C THR A 7 -32.61 28.22 36.05
N LEU A 8 -33.44 28.71 35.13
CA LEU A 8 -33.88 27.93 33.97
C LEU A 8 -32.74 27.73 32.95
N ILE A 9 -31.88 28.74 32.78
CA ILE A 9 -30.70 28.66 31.89
C ILE A 9 -29.65 27.69 32.45
N THR A 10 -29.39 27.69 33.76
CA THR A 10 -28.47 26.72 34.37
C THR A 10 -29.00 25.29 34.29
N PHE A 11 -30.31 25.08 34.45
CA PHE A 11 -30.90 23.74 34.32
C PHE A 11 -30.85 23.23 32.87
N LEU A 12 -31.08 24.10 31.89
CA LEU A 12 -30.98 23.77 30.46
C LEU A 12 -29.53 23.48 30.03
N ALA A 13 -28.55 24.20 30.59
CA ALA A 13 -27.13 23.97 30.33
C ALA A 13 -26.64 22.63 30.89
N ILE A 14 -27.10 22.23 32.09
CA ILE A 14 -26.77 20.93 32.68
C ILE A 14 -27.37 19.78 31.87
N ILE A 15 -28.60 19.95 31.35
CA ILE A 15 -29.24 18.97 30.47
C ILE A 15 -28.51 18.86 29.12
N LEU A 16 -28.03 19.97 28.55
CA LEU A 16 -27.23 19.94 27.31
C LEU A 16 -25.89 19.21 27.49
N ILE A 17 -25.23 19.36 28.64
CA ILE A 17 -23.99 18.65 28.99
C ILE A 17 -24.25 17.15 29.23
N LEU A 18 -25.45 16.77 29.68
CA LEU A 18 -25.87 15.37 29.82
C LEU A 18 -26.31 14.75 28.48
N LEU A 19 -26.70 15.56 27.49
CA LEU A 19 -27.10 15.13 26.14
C LEU A 19 -25.95 15.12 25.13
N SER A 20 -24.79 15.70 25.46
CA SER A 20 -23.53 15.39 24.77
C SER A 20 -23.06 13.99 25.17
N GLY A 21 -23.84 12.98 24.77
CA GLY A 21 -23.34 11.62 24.68
C GLY A 21 -22.09 11.67 23.82
N THR A 22 -20.95 11.28 24.39
CA THR A 22 -19.75 11.00 23.61
C THR A 22 -20.17 10.03 22.52
N ALA A 23 -20.18 10.49 21.27
CA ALA A 23 -20.20 9.58 20.15
C ALA A 23 -18.92 8.75 20.28
N TYR A 24 -19.03 7.55 20.85
CA TYR A 24 -17.96 6.58 20.83
C TYR A 24 -17.75 6.25 19.34
N SER A 25 -16.71 6.82 18.76
CA SER A 25 -16.16 6.28 17.52
C SER A 25 -15.83 4.83 17.82
N GLU A 26 -16.49 3.89 17.16
CA GLU A 26 -16.05 2.49 17.21
C GLU A 26 -14.59 2.48 16.76
N GLU A 27 -13.70 1.91 17.57
CA GLU A 27 -12.30 1.81 17.16
C GLU A 27 -12.21 0.99 15.86
N PRO A 28 -11.32 1.38 14.93
CA PRO A 28 -11.08 0.60 13.73
C PRO A 28 -10.75 -0.84 14.10
N ARG A 29 -11.42 -1.79 13.44
CA ARG A 29 -11.19 -3.23 13.64
C ARG A 29 -10.53 -3.82 12.41
N ARG A 30 -9.63 -4.78 12.63
CA ARG A 30 -9.06 -5.66 11.62
C ARG A 30 -9.65 -7.05 11.72
N ASP A 31 -9.81 -7.66 10.57
CA ASP A 31 -10.16 -9.07 10.48
C ASP A 31 -8.88 -9.91 10.54
N VAL A 32 -8.85 -10.86 11.47
CA VAL A 32 -7.66 -11.65 11.79
C VAL A 32 -8.01 -13.12 11.96
N ILE A 33 -7.02 -13.98 11.74
CA ILE A 33 -7.02 -15.38 12.14
C ILE A 33 -6.16 -15.51 13.40
N ILE A 34 -6.77 -15.98 14.49
CA ILE A 34 -6.13 -16.21 15.78
C ILE A 34 -5.85 -17.70 15.89
N GLY A 35 -4.58 -18.09 15.80
CA GLY A 35 -4.12 -19.46 16.02
C GLY A 35 -3.82 -19.73 17.49
N PHE A 36 -4.19 -20.91 17.97
CA PHE A 36 -3.98 -21.38 19.35
C PHE A 36 -3.09 -22.63 19.37
N HIS A 37 -2.35 -22.83 20.46
CA HIS A 37 -1.52 -24.04 20.62
C HIS A 37 -2.36 -25.33 20.70
N GLN A 38 -3.61 -25.23 21.14
CA GLN A 38 -4.57 -26.32 21.23
C GLN A 38 -5.92 -25.86 20.69
N MET A 39 -6.83 -26.80 20.40
CA MET A 39 -8.19 -26.45 19.99
C MET A 39 -8.84 -25.47 20.98
N PRO A 40 -9.33 -24.31 20.50
CA PRO A 40 -9.83 -23.27 21.37
C PRO A 40 -11.04 -23.75 22.17
N ILE A 41 -10.97 -23.60 23.50
CA ILE A 41 -12.04 -23.95 24.43
C ILE A 41 -13.01 -22.76 24.60
N PRO A 42 -14.25 -22.99 25.11
CA PRO A 42 -15.24 -21.92 25.25
C PRO A 42 -14.76 -20.65 25.97
N SER A 43 -13.87 -20.77 26.95
CA SER A 43 -13.32 -19.62 27.68
C SER A 43 -12.39 -18.75 26.83
N GLU A 44 -11.69 -19.31 25.84
CA GLU A 44 -10.83 -18.55 24.92
C GLU A 44 -11.67 -17.78 23.90
N LYS A 45 -12.82 -18.32 23.55
CA LYS A 45 -13.81 -17.61 22.72
C LYS A 45 -14.46 -16.47 23.49
N ALA A 46 -14.76 -16.71 24.78
CA ALA A 46 -15.23 -15.66 25.67
C ALA A 46 -14.18 -14.55 25.87
N SER A 47 -12.88 -14.87 25.85
CA SER A 47 -11.84 -13.83 25.96
C SER A 47 -11.82 -12.90 24.74
N ILE A 48 -12.04 -13.42 23.52
CA ILE A 48 -12.17 -12.60 22.31
C ILE A 48 -13.32 -11.58 22.47
N HIS A 49 -14.48 -12.03 22.97
CA HIS A 49 -15.61 -11.14 23.24
C HIS A 49 -15.32 -10.15 24.39
N SER A 50 -14.58 -10.57 25.42
CA SER A 50 -14.24 -9.70 26.55
C SER A 50 -13.30 -8.55 26.16
N GLU A 51 -12.50 -8.74 25.12
CA GLU A 51 -11.65 -7.71 24.51
C GLU A 51 -12.42 -6.84 23.50
N GLY A 52 -13.76 -6.99 23.41
CA GLY A 52 -14.59 -6.24 22.46
C GLY A 52 -14.54 -6.78 21.02
N GLY A 53 -13.98 -7.98 20.82
CA GLY A 53 -13.89 -8.65 19.53
C GLY A 53 -15.17 -9.37 19.10
N VAL A 54 -15.30 -9.57 17.79
CA VAL A 54 -16.40 -10.31 17.17
C VAL A 54 -15.85 -11.57 16.51
N VAL A 55 -16.21 -12.74 17.03
CA VAL A 55 -15.90 -14.02 16.39
C VAL A 55 -16.71 -14.18 15.10
N LYS A 56 -16.03 -14.41 13.98
CA LYS A 56 -16.65 -14.66 12.66
C LYS A 56 -16.81 -16.14 12.37
N HIS A 57 -15.76 -16.94 12.60
CA HIS A 57 -15.79 -18.38 12.33
C HIS A 57 -14.92 -19.18 13.30
N GLU A 58 -15.38 -20.38 13.66
CA GLU A 58 -14.63 -21.35 14.45
C GLU A 58 -14.19 -22.50 13.55
N TYR A 59 -12.88 -22.68 13.39
CA TYR A 59 -12.36 -23.74 12.53
C TYR A 59 -12.29 -25.07 13.29
N ARG A 60 -12.67 -26.16 12.60
CA ARG A 60 -12.64 -27.53 13.16
C ARG A 60 -11.38 -28.32 12.80
N LEU A 61 -10.71 -27.91 11.73
CA LEU A 61 -9.54 -28.62 11.18
C LEU A 61 -8.21 -28.02 11.66
N ILE A 62 -8.23 -26.74 11.99
CA ILE A 62 -7.08 -26.01 12.53
C ILE A 62 -7.47 -25.43 13.88
N HIS A 63 -6.50 -25.27 14.78
CA HIS A 63 -6.70 -24.72 16.11
C HIS A 63 -6.83 -23.19 16.05
N ALA A 64 -7.84 -22.68 15.34
CA ALA A 64 -7.95 -21.26 15.08
C ALA A 64 -9.40 -20.74 15.08
N VAL A 65 -9.51 -19.42 15.20
CA VAL A 65 -10.77 -18.67 15.09
C VAL A 65 -10.52 -17.45 14.20
N SER A 66 -11.41 -17.15 13.26
CA SER A 66 -11.41 -15.84 12.60
C SER A 66 -12.26 -14.86 13.39
N ALA A 67 -11.75 -13.66 13.61
CA ALA A 67 -12.39 -12.64 14.43
C ALA A 67 -12.08 -11.24 13.90
N SER A 68 -12.94 -10.28 14.25
CA SER A 68 -12.72 -8.85 14.04
C SER A 68 -12.34 -8.21 15.37
N LEU A 69 -11.16 -7.59 15.46
CA LEU A 69 -10.56 -7.06 16.69
C LEU A 69 -9.98 -5.66 16.45
N SER A 70 -9.99 -4.79 17.47
CA SER A 70 -9.20 -3.55 17.43
C SER A 70 -7.70 -3.84 17.66
N GLU A 71 -6.82 -2.89 17.32
CA GLU A 71 -5.38 -3.02 17.58
C GLU A 71 -5.09 -3.33 19.05
N GLN A 72 -5.74 -2.62 19.96
CA GLN A 72 -5.55 -2.81 21.39
C GLN A 72 -5.92 -4.23 21.84
N ALA A 73 -6.99 -4.79 21.25
CA ALA A 73 -7.44 -6.14 21.53
C ALA A 73 -6.49 -7.20 20.95
N ILE A 74 -5.94 -6.96 19.75
CA ILE A 74 -4.90 -7.81 19.14
C ILE A 74 -3.67 -7.86 20.06
N ASP A 75 -3.19 -6.71 20.53
CA ASP A 75 -2.03 -6.62 21.42
C ASP A 75 -2.24 -7.33 22.77
N ASN A 76 -3.46 -7.26 23.30
CA ASN A 76 -3.81 -7.98 24.52
C ASN A 76 -3.86 -9.50 24.27
N MET A 77 -4.47 -9.93 23.17
CA MET A 77 -4.56 -11.34 22.81
C MET A 77 -3.18 -11.96 22.53
N ARG A 78 -2.23 -11.20 21.97
CA ARG A 78 -0.83 -11.66 21.78
C ARG A 78 -0.12 -12.02 23.09
N LYS A 79 -0.55 -11.45 24.22
CA LYS A 79 0.02 -11.75 25.56
C LYS A 79 -0.59 -13.02 26.17
N ASN A 80 -1.67 -13.54 25.61
CA ASN A 80 -2.29 -14.78 26.10
C ASN A 80 -1.40 -15.98 25.75
N PRO A 81 -0.88 -16.74 26.75
CA PRO A 81 0.06 -17.83 26.51
C PRO A 81 -0.51 -19.01 25.71
N ARG A 82 -1.83 -19.02 25.44
CA ARG A 82 -2.48 -20.03 24.61
C ARG A 82 -2.58 -19.64 23.14
N VAL A 83 -2.46 -18.35 22.83
CA VAL A 83 -2.42 -17.84 21.44
C VAL A 83 -1.03 -18.14 20.88
N ALA A 84 -0.99 -18.90 19.79
CA ALA A 84 0.24 -19.23 19.09
C ALA A 84 0.64 -18.13 18.09
N TYR A 85 -0.33 -17.56 17.39
CA TYR A 85 -0.13 -16.47 16.43
C TYR A 85 -1.43 -15.70 16.20
N ILE A 86 -1.30 -14.46 15.70
CA ILE A 86 -2.39 -13.67 15.15
C ILE A 86 -1.90 -13.08 13.83
N GLU A 87 -2.59 -13.41 12.74
CA GLU A 87 -2.32 -12.95 11.37
C GLU A 87 -3.56 -12.28 10.79
N ASP A 88 -3.39 -11.41 9.80
CA ASP A 88 -4.51 -10.79 9.11
C ASP A 88 -5.31 -11.82 8.30
N ASP A 89 -6.64 -11.71 8.30
CA ASP A 89 -7.53 -12.54 7.49
C ASP A 89 -7.42 -12.06 6.02
N ALA A 90 -6.57 -12.73 5.26
CA ALA A 90 -6.20 -12.30 3.91
C ALA A 90 -7.42 -12.30 2.97
N ILE A 91 -7.63 -11.17 2.29
CA ILE A 91 -8.63 -11.08 1.22
C ILE A 91 -8.09 -11.83 0.01
N LEU A 92 -8.74 -12.94 -0.34
CA LEU A 92 -8.45 -13.69 -1.56
C LEU A 92 -9.29 -13.14 -2.71
N THR A 93 -8.62 -12.67 -3.76
CA THR A 93 -9.23 -12.25 -5.02
C THR A 93 -8.91 -13.28 -6.11
N ILE A 94 -9.79 -13.39 -7.12
CA ILE A 94 -9.47 -14.15 -8.33
C ILE A 94 -8.32 -13.41 -9.02
N ALA A 95 -7.16 -14.07 -9.17
CA ALA A 95 -6.03 -13.50 -9.90
C ALA A 95 -6.50 -13.10 -11.31
N THR A 96 -6.41 -11.80 -11.63
CA THR A 96 -6.63 -11.31 -12.99
C THR A 96 -5.44 -11.73 -13.86
N ASP A 97 -5.62 -11.76 -15.18
CA ASP A 97 -4.56 -12.13 -16.11
C ASP A 97 -3.27 -11.32 -15.86
N GLU A 98 -3.39 -10.04 -15.47
CA GLU A 98 -2.27 -9.16 -15.12
C GLU A 98 -1.42 -9.67 -13.94
N TYR A 99 -2.04 -10.10 -12.83
CA TYR A 99 -1.30 -10.63 -11.67
C TYR A 99 -0.72 -12.01 -11.95
N VAL A 100 -1.41 -12.83 -12.75
CA VAL A 100 -0.87 -14.10 -13.24
C VAL A 100 0.39 -13.86 -14.07
N ASN A 101 0.39 -12.80 -14.89
CA ASN A 101 1.54 -12.37 -15.67
C ASN A 101 2.62 -11.66 -14.83
N SER A 102 2.32 -11.30 -13.58
CA SER A 102 3.18 -10.53 -12.67
C SER A 102 3.41 -11.26 -11.34
N PRO A 103 3.91 -12.51 -11.33
CA PRO A 103 3.97 -13.34 -10.12
C PRO A 103 4.83 -12.72 -9.00
N GLY A 104 5.82 -11.90 -9.34
CA GLY A 104 6.63 -11.17 -8.37
C GLY A 104 5.82 -10.14 -7.57
N VAL A 105 4.88 -9.46 -8.22
CA VAL A 105 3.98 -8.47 -7.60
C VAL A 105 3.03 -9.14 -6.62
N SER A 106 2.45 -10.28 -7.00
CA SER A 106 1.65 -11.10 -6.07
C SER A 106 2.49 -11.65 -4.93
N HIS A 107 3.71 -12.11 -5.20
CA HIS A 107 4.59 -12.72 -4.19
C HIS A 107 4.96 -11.76 -3.05
N ILE A 108 5.10 -10.47 -3.33
CA ILE A 108 5.39 -9.45 -2.32
C ILE A 108 4.14 -8.84 -1.68
N GLY A 109 2.95 -9.37 -1.99
CA GLY A 109 1.70 -8.99 -1.35
C GLY A 109 1.05 -7.70 -1.89
N CYS A 110 1.43 -7.23 -3.09
CA CYS A 110 0.86 -6.00 -3.66
C CYS A 110 -0.65 -6.07 -3.88
N GLU A 111 -1.21 -7.25 -4.18
CA GLU A 111 -2.66 -7.43 -4.31
C GLU A 111 -3.42 -6.92 -3.08
N MET A 112 -2.89 -7.20 -1.87
CA MET A 112 -3.48 -6.72 -0.63
C MET A 112 -3.40 -5.20 -0.51
N ALA A 113 -2.26 -4.60 -0.87
CA ALA A 113 -2.09 -3.14 -0.88
C ALA A 113 -3.06 -2.48 -1.87
N HIS A 114 -3.11 -2.98 -3.10
CA HIS A 114 -3.99 -2.46 -4.16
C HIS A 114 -5.48 -2.57 -3.76
N ASN A 115 -5.90 -3.68 -3.15
CA ASN A 115 -7.28 -3.86 -2.66
C ASN A 115 -7.64 -2.90 -1.51
N ASN A 116 -6.65 -2.35 -0.81
CA ASN A 116 -6.81 -1.30 0.20
C ASN A 116 -6.61 0.13 -0.35
N GLY A 117 -6.49 0.28 -1.68
CA GLY A 117 -6.29 1.58 -2.33
C GLY A 117 -4.87 2.16 -2.15
N ILE A 118 -3.89 1.31 -1.83
CA ILE A 118 -2.47 1.68 -1.74
C ILE A 118 -1.80 1.19 -3.02
N ASP A 119 -1.64 2.08 -3.99
CA ASP A 119 -1.25 1.73 -5.37
C ASP A 119 -0.21 2.67 -6.00
N GLY A 120 0.43 3.50 -5.16
CA GLY A 120 1.44 4.47 -5.59
C GLY A 120 0.90 5.83 -6.02
N THR A 121 -0.41 6.06 -5.95
CA THR A 121 -1.01 7.36 -6.28
C THR A 121 -0.30 8.51 -5.55
N GLY A 122 0.18 9.48 -6.33
CA GLY A 122 0.85 10.69 -5.82
C GLY A 122 2.35 10.54 -5.55
N VAL A 123 2.92 9.35 -5.77
CA VAL A 123 4.37 9.11 -5.63
C VAL A 123 5.07 9.30 -6.97
N LYS A 124 6.20 10.00 -6.97
CA LYS A 124 7.06 10.25 -8.13
C LYS A 124 8.28 9.34 -8.11
N VAL A 125 8.45 8.55 -9.17
CA VAL A 125 9.56 7.60 -9.30
C VAL A 125 10.41 7.96 -10.51
N ALA A 126 11.69 8.29 -10.27
CA ALA A 126 12.67 8.43 -11.33
C ALA A 126 13.31 7.08 -11.65
N VAL A 127 13.14 6.64 -12.89
CA VAL A 127 13.81 5.48 -13.47
C VAL A 127 15.07 5.99 -14.17
N ILE A 128 16.20 5.92 -13.46
CA ILE A 128 17.51 6.25 -14.01
C ILE A 128 18.00 5.00 -14.73
N ASP A 129 17.91 4.96 -16.07
CA ASP A 129 18.15 3.75 -16.88
C ASP A 129 18.36 4.06 -18.39
N THR A 130 17.98 3.17 -19.31
CA THR A 130 18.03 3.35 -20.78
C THR A 130 16.94 4.24 -21.36
N GLY A 131 16.04 4.75 -20.51
CA GLY A 131 14.85 5.51 -20.91
C GLY A 131 13.56 4.75 -20.61
N ILE A 132 12.43 5.26 -21.12
CA ILE A 132 11.13 4.57 -21.07
C ILE A 132 10.44 4.73 -22.44
N ASP A 133 9.91 3.64 -22.99
CA ASP A 133 8.90 3.71 -24.05
C ASP A 133 7.60 4.26 -23.47
N TYR A 134 7.50 5.58 -23.44
CA TYR A 134 6.33 6.29 -22.94
C TYR A 134 5.12 6.21 -23.88
N THR A 135 5.22 5.48 -25.00
CA THR A 135 4.10 5.21 -25.91
C THR A 135 3.49 3.83 -25.70
N HIS A 136 4.09 3.01 -24.83
CA HIS A 136 3.56 1.69 -24.48
C HIS A 136 2.21 1.82 -23.79
N GLU A 137 1.20 1.10 -24.29
CA GLU A 137 -0.20 1.11 -23.82
C GLU A 137 -0.42 0.69 -22.36
N ASP A 138 0.66 0.29 -21.67
CA ASP A 138 0.65 -0.19 -20.29
C ASP A 138 1.47 0.72 -19.36
N LEU A 139 1.98 1.84 -19.89
CA LEU A 139 2.82 2.81 -19.19
C LEU A 139 2.47 4.27 -19.51
N ASP A 140 1.76 4.52 -20.61
CA ASP A 140 1.55 5.85 -21.16
C ASP A 140 0.78 6.78 -20.20
N ALA A 141 -0.17 6.25 -19.44
CA ALA A 141 -0.92 7.04 -18.46
C ALA A 141 -0.08 7.35 -17.22
N ASN A 142 0.96 6.56 -16.92
CA ASN A 142 1.83 6.75 -15.76
C ASN A 142 3.07 7.58 -16.04
N TYR A 143 3.51 7.69 -17.30
CA TYR A 143 4.64 8.55 -17.67
C TYR A 143 4.32 10.05 -17.47
N LYS A 144 5.26 10.79 -16.88
CA LYS A 144 5.12 12.23 -16.58
C LYS A 144 6.28 13.12 -17.07
N GLY A 145 7.24 12.56 -17.79
CA GLY A 145 8.35 13.30 -18.40
C GLY A 145 9.72 12.75 -18.00
N GLY A 146 10.78 13.51 -18.29
CA GLY A 146 12.13 13.04 -18.06
C GLY A 146 13.20 13.83 -18.81
N TYR A 147 14.41 13.31 -18.82
CA TYR A 147 15.55 13.90 -19.52
C TYR A 147 16.55 12.84 -19.98
N ASP A 148 17.21 13.09 -21.11
CA ASP A 148 18.23 12.23 -21.68
C ASP A 148 19.61 12.87 -21.55
N PHE A 149 20.47 12.27 -20.73
CA PHE A 149 21.86 12.68 -20.53
C PHE A 149 22.85 12.06 -21.52
N VAL A 150 22.45 11.02 -22.26
CA VAL A 150 23.23 10.38 -23.32
C VAL A 150 23.28 11.29 -24.54
N PHE A 151 22.13 11.82 -24.96
CA PHE A 151 22.01 12.74 -26.11
C PHE A 151 21.87 14.21 -25.70
N ASN A 152 21.70 14.48 -24.40
CA ASN A 152 21.57 15.82 -23.83
C ASN A 152 20.37 16.61 -24.40
N ASP A 153 19.20 15.99 -24.32
CA ASP A 153 17.92 16.56 -24.72
C ASP A 153 16.78 16.13 -23.80
N SER A 154 15.55 16.56 -24.10
CA SER A 154 14.36 16.27 -23.31
C SER A 154 13.60 15.03 -23.77
N ASP A 155 14.22 14.14 -24.57
CA ASP A 155 13.58 12.95 -25.12
C ASP A 155 14.23 11.66 -24.60
N PRO A 156 13.83 11.17 -23.42
CA PRO A 156 14.35 9.94 -22.83
C PRO A 156 13.68 8.67 -23.37
N PHE A 157 13.20 8.68 -24.62
CA PHE A 157 12.51 7.54 -25.22
C PHE A 157 13.42 6.30 -25.35
N ASP A 158 12.92 5.14 -24.90
CA ASP A 158 13.63 3.87 -25.04
C ASP A 158 13.06 3.05 -26.22
N GLY A 159 13.56 3.34 -27.43
CA GLY A 159 13.16 2.64 -28.66
C GLY A 159 14.03 1.44 -29.03
N ASP A 160 15.17 1.25 -28.37
CA ASP A 160 16.26 0.40 -28.89
C ASP A 160 16.75 -0.66 -27.88
N ASN A 161 16.67 -0.40 -26.56
CA ASN A 161 17.19 -1.32 -25.55
C ASN A 161 16.07 -2.06 -24.81
N GLY A 162 15.10 -1.30 -24.27
CA GLY A 162 13.94 -1.80 -23.56
C GLY A 162 14.17 -2.15 -22.08
N HIS A 163 15.40 -2.09 -21.56
CA HIS A 163 15.66 -2.41 -20.15
C HIS A 163 14.95 -1.45 -19.19
N GLY A 164 15.07 -0.14 -19.42
CA GLY A 164 14.40 0.89 -18.64
C GLY A 164 12.88 0.80 -18.75
N THR A 165 12.33 0.54 -19.95
CA THR A 165 10.89 0.25 -20.14
C THR A 165 10.44 -0.96 -19.31
N HIS A 166 11.22 -2.04 -19.30
CA HIS A 166 10.90 -3.23 -18.52
C HIS A 166 10.95 -2.97 -17.00
N VAL A 167 11.95 -2.22 -16.53
CA VAL A 167 12.04 -1.77 -15.12
C VAL A 167 10.84 -0.90 -14.76
N ALA A 168 10.45 0.04 -15.62
CA ALA A 168 9.28 0.88 -15.45
C ALA A 168 7.98 0.06 -15.35
N GLY A 169 7.84 -0.99 -16.17
CA GLY A 169 6.71 -1.94 -16.10
C GLY A 169 6.61 -2.66 -14.75
N ILE A 170 7.73 -3.13 -14.20
CA ILE A 170 7.73 -3.75 -12.87
C ILE A 170 7.26 -2.76 -11.80
N ILE A 171 7.65 -1.49 -11.92
CA ILE A 171 7.29 -0.45 -10.95
C ILE A 171 5.82 -0.08 -11.08
N ALA A 172 5.38 0.31 -12.27
CA ALA A 172 4.10 0.98 -12.47
C ALA A 172 3.50 0.70 -13.86
N ALA A 173 3.59 -0.55 -14.35
CA ALA A 173 2.63 -0.97 -15.36
C ALA A 173 1.21 -0.76 -14.83
N GLU A 174 0.36 -0.21 -15.69
CA GLU A 174 -1.00 0.13 -15.35
C GLU A 174 -1.81 -1.10 -14.93
N ARG A 175 -2.87 -0.88 -14.15
CA ARG A 175 -3.85 -1.92 -13.87
C ARG A 175 -5.09 -1.69 -14.74
N ASN A 176 -4.94 -1.92 -16.03
CA ASN A 176 -5.89 -1.56 -17.09
C ASN A 176 -6.55 -2.79 -17.77
N GLY A 177 -6.17 -4.00 -17.37
CA GLY A 177 -6.70 -5.27 -17.90
C GLY A 177 -5.96 -5.83 -19.11
N ILE A 178 -4.80 -5.28 -19.48
CA ILE A 178 -3.91 -5.82 -20.50
C ILE A 178 -2.52 -6.08 -19.90
N GLY A 179 -1.65 -6.80 -20.62
CA GLY A 179 -0.25 -6.91 -20.22
C GLY A 179 0.00 -7.45 -18.81
N VAL A 180 0.67 -6.64 -18.00
CA VAL A 180 1.14 -6.93 -16.64
C VAL A 180 0.59 -5.88 -15.67
N VAL A 181 0.91 -5.97 -14.39
CA VAL A 181 0.61 -4.92 -13.41
C VAL A 181 1.85 -4.60 -12.60
N GLY A 182 2.10 -3.32 -12.36
CA GLY A 182 3.23 -2.86 -11.55
C GLY A 182 3.02 -3.07 -10.06
N VAL A 183 4.10 -2.92 -9.29
CA VAL A 183 4.09 -2.87 -7.82
C VAL A 183 3.29 -1.67 -7.29
N ALA A 184 3.26 -0.58 -8.05
CA ALA A 184 2.64 0.70 -7.75
C ALA A 184 1.98 1.25 -9.03
N PRO A 185 0.87 0.66 -9.49
CA PRO A 185 0.31 0.86 -10.83
C PRO A 185 -0.25 2.26 -11.10
N ASN A 186 -0.26 3.16 -10.10
CA ASN A 186 -0.66 4.57 -10.24
C ASN A 186 0.47 5.55 -9.85
N ALA A 187 1.71 5.06 -9.71
CA ALA A 187 2.87 5.94 -9.50
C ALA A 187 3.20 6.74 -10.76
N SER A 188 3.67 7.97 -10.56
CA SER A 188 4.14 8.84 -11.64
C SER A 188 5.57 8.48 -12.02
N LEU A 189 5.76 7.95 -13.23
CA LEU A 189 7.06 7.56 -13.75
C LEU A 189 7.75 8.72 -14.46
N TYR A 190 9.04 8.89 -14.16
CA TYR A 190 9.93 9.83 -14.84
C TYR A 190 11.13 9.08 -15.42
N ALA A 191 11.38 9.26 -16.72
CA ALA A 191 12.49 8.59 -17.41
C ALA A 191 13.76 9.45 -17.34
N VAL A 192 14.83 8.93 -16.74
CA VAL A 192 16.10 9.64 -16.67
C VAL A 192 17.14 8.80 -17.40
N ARG A 193 17.30 9.06 -18.69
CA ARG A 193 18.15 8.23 -19.55
C ARG A 193 19.62 8.56 -19.32
N VAL A 194 20.36 7.58 -18.81
CA VAL A 194 21.80 7.66 -18.54
C VAL A 194 22.57 6.49 -19.14
N LEU A 195 21.86 5.53 -19.73
CA LEU A 195 22.41 4.40 -20.48
C LEU A 195 21.98 4.47 -21.95
N ASP A 196 22.91 4.16 -22.86
CA ASP A 196 22.64 4.12 -24.30
C ASP A 196 21.96 2.81 -24.74
N SER A 197 21.75 2.65 -26.05
CA SER A 197 21.07 1.46 -26.61
C SER A 197 21.80 0.14 -26.35
N THR A 198 23.07 0.16 -25.97
CA THR A 198 23.86 -1.03 -25.59
C THR A 198 23.88 -1.28 -24.08
N GLY A 199 23.23 -0.42 -23.29
CA GLY A 199 23.30 -0.42 -21.83
C GLY A 199 24.58 0.20 -21.29
N PHE A 200 25.37 0.89 -22.12
CA PHE A 200 26.57 1.59 -21.70
C PHE A 200 26.21 2.97 -21.11
N GLY A 201 26.87 3.34 -20.02
CA GLY A 201 26.76 4.67 -19.45
C GLY A 201 28.04 5.09 -18.74
N THR A 202 28.11 6.37 -18.39
CA THR A 202 29.23 6.94 -17.65
C THR A 202 28.79 7.33 -16.25
N ALA A 203 29.71 7.28 -15.28
CA ALA A 203 29.44 7.76 -13.93
C ALA A 203 28.98 9.23 -13.93
N SER A 204 29.50 10.06 -14.84
CA SER A 204 29.06 11.46 -14.99
C SER A 204 27.60 11.59 -15.41
N TRP A 205 27.10 10.73 -16.33
CA TRP A 205 25.69 10.75 -16.71
C TRP A 205 24.79 10.29 -15.58
N VAL A 206 25.20 9.25 -14.85
CA VAL A 206 24.47 8.76 -13.68
C VAL A 206 24.39 9.83 -12.60
N ILE A 207 25.49 10.51 -12.28
CA ILE A 207 25.51 11.61 -11.31
C ILE A 207 24.57 12.75 -11.75
N ALA A 208 24.61 13.14 -13.03
CA ALA A 208 23.71 14.17 -13.56
C ALA A 208 22.23 13.75 -13.47
N GLY A 209 21.92 12.47 -13.71
CA GLY A 209 20.59 11.91 -13.52
C GLY A 209 20.12 11.94 -12.06
N ILE A 210 21.02 11.67 -11.11
CA ILE A 210 20.71 11.77 -9.68
C ILE A 210 20.45 13.23 -9.28
N GLU A 211 21.28 14.17 -9.74
CA GLU A 211 21.06 15.61 -9.50
C GLU A 211 19.72 16.06 -10.09
N TRP A 212 19.38 15.64 -11.31
CA TRP A 212 18.09 15.90 -11.91
C TRP A 212 16.93 15.37 -11.05
N ALA A 213 17.05 14.16 -10.50
CA ALA A 213 16.01 13.59 -9.65
C ALA A 213 15.82 14.39 -8.35
N VAL A 214 16.92 14.87 -7.75
CA VAL A 214 16.88 15.74 -6.56
C VAL A 214 16.25 17.10 -6.90
N ASP A 215 16.70 17.73 -7.98
CA ASP A 215 16.22 19.07 -8.40
C ASP A 215 14.75 19.07 -8.80
N ASN A 216 14.22 17.91 -9.21
CA ASN A 216 12.82 17.73 -9.55
C ASN A 216 11.99 17.15 -8.41
N ASP A 217 12.50 17.07 -7.17
CA ASP A 217 11.79 16.54 -6.00
C ASP A 217 11.17 15.15 -6.26
N MET A 218 11.98 14.20 -6.72
CA MET A 218 11.56 12.80 -6.87
C MET A 218 11.47 12.12 -5.50
N ASP A 219 10.43 11.33 -5.27
CA ASP A 219 10.25 10.60 -4.00
C ASP A 219 11.13 9.35 -3.95
N VAL A 220 11.29 8.69 -5.10
CA VAL A 220 12.05 7.45 -5.25
C VAL A 220 12.95 7.51 -6.48
N VAL A 221 14.17 7.01 -6.35
CA VAL A 221 15.10 6.77 -7.46
C VAL A 221 15.34 5.28 -7.59
N VAL A 222 15.22 4.76 -8.80
CA VAL A 222 15.56 3.37 -9.16
C VAL A 222 16.73 3.38 -10.14
N MET A 223 17.77 2.59 -9.81
CA MET A 223 18.95 2.36 -10.65
C MET A 223 19.20 0.84 -10.73
N SER A 224 18.80 0.22 -11.82
CA SER A 224 18.86 -1.24 -12.01
C SER A 224 20.15 -1.69 -12.71
N PHE A 225 21.29 -1.16 -12.27
CA PHE A 225 22.62 -1.45 -12.82
C PHE A 225 23.72 -1.21 -11.78
N GLY A 226 24.93 -1.66 -12.09
CA GLY A 226 26.11 -1.48 -11.23
C GLY A 226 27.38 -2.02 -11.87
N THR A 227 28.51 -1.77 -11.21
CA THR A 227 29.85 -2.23 -11.63
C THR A 227 30.48 -3.15 -10.58
#